data_AF-A0A166SZG2-F1
#
_entry.id   AF-A0A166SZG2-F1
#
_cell.length_a   1.000
_cell.length_b   1.000
_cell.length_c   1.000
_cell.angle_alpha   90.00
_cell.angle_beta   90.00
_cell.angle_gamma   90.00
#
_symmetry.space_group_name_H-M   'P 1'
#
loop_
_entity.id
_entity.type
_entity.pdbx_description
1 polymer ?
#
loop_
_entity_poly.entity_id
_entity_poly.type
_entity_poly.pdbx_seq_one_letter_code
_entity_poly.pdbx_strand_id
1 'polypeptide(L)'
;NAKDVYAAPNSIITKDRAKLHIANFSAGNVTIQPGQILGTGRNLHTWLDRKEKYLPMQKALMEAHTQMICKMVEVRGPPDRAPETATARSEAKEIFGDVPAWFVDEDALAEPPVEGGPKTAKVEEDSVDSATLFNSLDINPDLPPEKRKNIEEVIWNNQRAFGLDDCLGELTNFKVQIPLYPGTKEVSLPPFPSSPAKREVI
;
A
#
# COMPACT_ATOMS: atom_id res chain seq x y z
N ASN A 1 25.61 -18.56 1.62
CA ASN A 1 25.00 -17.32 1.08
C ASN A 1 23.72 -16.98 1.81
N ALA A 2 23.81 -16.80 3.13
CA ALA A 2 22.72 -16.26 3.92
C ALA A 2 23.01 -14.77 4.12
N LYS A 3 22.12 -13.92 3.61
CA LYS A 3 22.01 -12.47 3.85
C LYS A 3 22.77 -11.53 2.92
N ASP A 4 22.78 -11.81 1.61
CA ASP A 4 22.75 -10.70 0.64
C ASP A 4 21.31 -10.17 0.63
N VAL A 5 21.07 -9.16 1.46
CA VAL A 5 19.73 -8.56 1.64
C VAL A 5 19.54 -7.42 0.64
N TYR A 6 20.13 -7.55 -0.55
CA TYR A 6 19.94 -6.64 -1.66
C TYR A 6 19.96 -7.46 -2.95
N ALA A 7 19.16 -7.06 -3.93
CA ALA A 7 19.10 -7.76 -5.22
C ALA A 7 18.97 -6.76 -6.36
N ALA A 8 19.56 -7.12 -7.49
CA ALA A 8 19.31 -6.45 -8.76
C ALA A 8 18.19 -7.20 -9.50
N PRO A 9 17.10 -6.53 -9.93
CA PRO A 9 16.12 -7.14 -10.79
C PRO A 9 16.72 -7.42 -12.17
N ASN A 10 16.11 -8.35 -12.91
CA ASN A 10 16.47 -8.59 -14.31
C ASN A 10 16.29 -7.29 -15.11
N SER A 11 17.41 -6.70 -15.52
CA SER A 11 17.46 -5.39 -16.16
C SER A 11 18.08 -5.51 -17.55
N ILE A 12 17.53 -4.78 -18.51
CA ILE A 12 18.12 -4.65 -19.85
C ILE A 12 19.10 -3.47 -19.78
N ILE A 13 20.38 -3.75 -20.03
CA ILE A 13 21.44 -2.74 -20.04
C ILE A 13 21.84 -2.47 -21.48
N THR A 14 21.72 -1.23 -21.91
CA THR A 14 22.11 -0.78 -23.25
C THR A 14 23.31 0.18 -23.18
N LYS A 15 23.98 0.43 -24.31
CA LYS A 15 25.17 1.31 -24.33
C LYS A 15 24.84 2.74 -23.90
N ASP A 16 23.66 3.22 -24.25
CA ASP A 16 23.10 4.52 -23.87
C ASP A 16 22.60 4.57 -22.42
N ARG A 17 22.22 3.42 -21.84
CA ARG A 17 21.71 3.31 -20.46
C ARG A 17 22.44 2.23 -19.67
N ALA A 18 23.72 2.48 -19.39
CA ALA A 18 24.59 1.61 -18.61
C ALA A 18 24.38 1.73 -17.09
N LYS A 19 23.11 1.70 -16.61
CA LYS A 19 22.77 1.81 -15.19
C LYS A 19 22.10 0.52 -14.71
N LEU A 20 22.58 -0.04 -13.61
CA LEU A 20 21.96 -1.17 -12.92
C LEU A 20 21.25 -0.68 -11.67
N HIS A 21 19.96 -0.98 -11.56
CA HIS A 21 19.19 -0.69 -10.36
C HIS A 21 19.44 -1.79 -9.33
N ILE A 22 19.61 -1.41 -8.06
CA ILE A 22 19.85 -2.32 -6.95
C ILE A 22 18.87 -1.95 -5.85
N ALA A 23 18.06 -2.91 -5.42
CA ALA A 23 17.16 -2.75 -4.30
C ALA A 23 17.83 -3.25 -3.03
N ASN A 24 17.93 -2.41 -2.02
CA ASN A 24 18.34 -2.80 -0.68
C ASN A 24 17.10 -3.20 0.12
N PHE A 25 17.04 -4.46 0.53
CA PHE A 25 15.99 -5.04 1.36
C PHE A 25 16.39 -5.14 2.84
N SER A 26 17.61 -4.71 3.21
CA SER A 26 18.01 -4.65 4.61
C SER A 26 17.50 -3.40 5.30
N ALA A 27 17.41 -3.47 6.62
CA ALA A 27 17.16 -2.31 7.47
C ALA A 27 18.36 -1.36 7.59
N GLY A 28 19.54 -1.74 7.09
CA GLY A 28 20.77 -0.97 7.22
C GLY A 28 21.33 -0.50 5.87
N ASN A 29 22.34 0.37 5.91
CA ASN A 29 23.04 0.79 4.70
C ASN A 29 23.95 -0.34 4.19
N VAL A 30 23.88 -0.61 2.88
CA VAL A 30 24.75 -1.58 2.21
C VAL A 30 25.79 -0.83 1.40
N THR A 31 27.07 -1.13 1.62
CA THR A 31 28.18 -0.60 0.82
C THR A 31 28.65 -1.66 -0.18
N ILE A 32 28.54 -1.34 -1.47
CA ILE A 32 29.02 -2.21 -2.54
C ILE A 32 30.49 -1.89 -2.81
N GLN A 33 31.36 -2.89 -2.75
CA GLN A 33 32.79 -2.71 -2.96
C GLN A 33 33.18 -2.81 -4.45
N PRO A 34 34.22 -2.10 -4.89
CA PRO A 34 34.78 -2.29 -6.23
C PRO A 34 35.17 -3.75 -6.48
N GLY A 35 34.75 -4.31 -7.62
CA GLY A 35 34.99 -5.72 -7.96
C GLY A 35 33.96 -6.71 -7.42
N GLN A 36 32.99 -6.25 -6.63
CA GLN A 36 31.90 -7.09 -6.15
C GLN A 36 30.95 -7.49 -7.29
N ILE A 37 30.66 -8.78 -7.39
CA ILE A 37 29.75 -9.31 -8.42
C ILE A 37 28.31 -9.08 -7.96
N LEU A 38 27.57 -8.26 -8.70
CA LEU A 38 26.17 -7.92 -8.40
C LEU A 38 25.15 -8.79 -9.15
N GLY A 39 25.60 -9.52 -10.16
CA GLY A 39 24.73 -10.36 -10.99
C GLY A 39 25.47 -10.96 -12.17
N THR A 40 24.75 -11.75 -12.95
CA THR A 40 25.26 -12.38 -14.18
C THR A 40 24.58 -11.77 -15.39
N GLY A 41 25.36 -11.21 -16.31
CA GLY A 41 24.86 -10.74 -17.61
C GLY A 41 24.51 -11.91 -18.53
N ARG A 42 23.40 -11.80 -19.26
CA ARG A 42 23.00 -12.78 -20.29
C ARG A 42 22.85 -12.09 -21.64
N ASN A 43 23.17 -12.81 -22.71
CA ASN A 43 22.90 -12.31 -24.06
C ASN A 43 21.39 -12.41 -24.34
N LEU A 44 20.76 -11.27 -24.56
CA LEU A 44 19.31 -11.17 -24.80
C LEU A 44 18.87 -11.94 -26.04
N HIS A 45 19.69 -11.97 -27.09
CA HIS A 45 19.35 -12.62 -28.35
C HIS A 45 19.29 -14.15 -28.25
N THR A 46 19.93 -14.73 -27.24
CA THR A 46 19.92 -16.18 -26.99
C THR A 46 19.04 -16.55 -25.81
N TRP A 47 18.79 -15.62 -24.88
CA TRP A 47 18.08 -15.91 -23.65
C TRP A 47 16.58 -15.62 -23.71
N LEU A 48 16.16 -14.58 -24.45
CA LEU A 48 14.74 -14.26 -24.62
C LEU A 48 14.12 -15.10 -25.74
N ASP A 49 12.86 -15.48 -25.56
CA ASP A 49 12.10 -16.18 -26.58
C ASP A 49 11.92 -15.30 -27.83
N ARG A 50 12.10 -15.90 -29.01
CA ARG A 50 11.93 -15.20 -30.29
C ARG A 50 10.56 -15.45 -30.88
N LYS A 51 10.05 -14.47 -31.63
CA LYS A 51 8.73 -14.58 -32.29
C LYS A 51 8.67 -15.75 -33.26
N GLU A 52 9.78 -16.17 -33.84
CA GLU A 52 9.83 -17.27 -34.80
C GLU A 52 9.61 -18.64 -34.16
N LYS A 53 9.75 -18.76 -32.83
CA LYS A 53 9.52 -20.01 -32.09
C LYS A 53 8.04 -20.42 -32.05
N TYR A 54 7.13 -19.46 -32.20
CA TYR A 54 5.69 -19.68 -31.99
C TYR A 54 4.92 -19.85 -33.29
N LEU A 55 3.97 -20.78 -33.29
CA LEU A 55 3.04 -20.98 -34.40
C LEU A 55 2.07 -19.78 -34.53
N PRO A 56 1.51 -19.51 -35.72
CA PRO A 56 0.58 -18.40 -35.93
C PRO A 56 -0.62 -18.40 -34.96
N MET A 57 -1.17 -19.59 -34.67
CA MET A 57 -2.27 -19.74 -33.71
C MET A 57 -1.85 -19.39 -32.27
N GLN A 58 -0.63 -19.75 -31.87
CA GLN A 58 -0.10 -19.41 -30.55
C GLN A 58 0.16 -17.91 -30.42
N LYS A 59 0.64 -17.26 -31.48
CA LYS A 59 0.81 -15.81 -31.53
C LYS A 59 -0.52 -15.09 -31.33
N ALA A 60 -1.57 -15.50 -32.04
CA ALA A 60 -2.90 -14.92 -31.91
C ALA A 60 -3.47 -15.09 -30.49
N LEU A 61 -3.26 -16.25 -29.87
CA LEU A 61 -3.67 -16.49 -28.48
C LEU A 61 -2.89 -15.62 -27.50
N MET A 62 -1.57 -15.50 -27.67
CA MET A 62 -0.73 -14.62 -26.85
C MET A 62 -1.17 -13.16 -26.98
N GLU A 63 -1.45 -12.68 -28.19
CA GLU A 63 -1.92 -11.32 -28.44
C GLU A 63 -3.29 -11.07 -27.79
N ALA A 64 -4.24 -12.00 -27.91
CA ALA A 64 -5.55 -11.90 -27.27
C ALA A 64 -5.42 -11.85 -25.73
N HIS A 65 -4.54 -12.68 -25.16
CA HIS A 65 -4.26 -12.68 -23.73
C HIS A 65 -3.59 -11.38 -23.28
N THR A 66 -2.63 -10.86 -24.04
CA THR A 66 -2.00 -9.55 -23.78
C THR A 66 -3.04 -8.44 -23.78
N GLN A 67 -3.95 -8.41 -24.77
CA GLN A 67 -5.03 -7.41 -24.82
C GLN A 67 -5.99 -7.52 -23.63
N MET A 68 -6.30 -8.73 -23.17
CA MET A 68 -7.11 -8.95 -21.97
C MET A 68 -6.41 -8.37 -20.73
N ILE A 69 -5.11 -8.63 -20.56
CA ILE A 69 -4.32 -8.07 -19.44
C ILE A 69 -4.30 -6.55 -19.51
N CYS A 70 -4.03 -5.96 -20.68
CA CYS A 70 -4.03 -4.50 -20.86
C CYS A 70 -5.37 -3.90 -20.42
N LYS A 71 -6.50 -4.46 -20.87
CA LYS A 71 -7.83 -4.02 -20.46
C LYS A 71 -8.06 -4.16 -18.95
N MET A 72 -7.60 -5.25 -18.34
CA MET A 72 -7.72 -5.43 -16.89
C MET A 72 -6.90 -4.40 -16.10
N VAL A 73 -5.72 -4.03 -16.60
CA VAL A 73 -4.87 -3.00 -16.00
C VAL A 73 -5.49 -1.62 -16.17
N GLU A 74 -6.02 -1.30 -17.36
CA GLU A 74 -6.75 -0.05 -17.62
C GLU A 74 -8.00 0.10 -16.73
N VAL A 75 -8.74 -0.99 -16.49
CA VAL A 75 -9.91 -0.99 -15.60
C VAL A 75 -9.51 -0.86 -14.12
N ARG A 76 -8.28 -1.25 -13.74
CA ARG A 76 -7.79 -1.20 -12.36
C ARG A 76 -6.93 0.03 -12.03
N GLY A 77 -6.45 0.77 -13.03
CA GLY A 77 -5.65 1.97 -12.82
C GLY A 77 -6.49 3.25 -12.92
N PRO A 78 -6.43 4.20 -11.97
CA PRO A 78 -6.94 5.54 -12.20
C PRO A 78 -6.11 6.24 -13.32
N PRO A 79 -6.71 7.14 -14.12
CA PRO A 79 -6.04 7.75 -15.28
C PRO A 79 -4.88 8.69 -14.93
N ASP A 80 -4.67 9.02 -13.65
CA ASP A 80 -3.56 9.87 -13.21
C ASP A 80 -3.09 9.45 -11.82
N ARG A 81 -1.98 8.68 -11.73
CA ARG A 81 -0.89 8.76 -10.72
C ARG A 81 -0.09 7.46 -10.63
N ALA A 82 1.15 7.62 -10.15
CA ALA A 82 2.28 6.70 -10.09
C ALA A 82 1.99 5.26 -9.58
N PRO A 83 2.81 4.25 -9.95
CA PRO A 83 2.55 2.86 -9.63
C PRO A 83 2.89 2.58 -8.17
N GLU A 84 1.90 2.62 -7.29
CA GLU A 84 2.00 1.94 -6.00
C GLU A 84 1.87 0.44 -6.26
N THR A 85 3.01 -0.26 -6.16
CA THR A 85 3.09 -1.72 -6.15
C THR A 85 2.33 -2.27 -4.94
N ALA A 86 1.05 -2.60 -5.14
CA ALA A 86 0.24 -3.29 -4.15
C ALA A 86 0.72 -4.75 -4.01
N THR A 87 1.47 -5.03 -2.94
CA THR A 87 1.85 -6.40 -2.55
C THR A 87 0.60 -7.17 -2.13
N ALA A 88 0.25 -8.23 -2.85
CA ALA A 88 -0.85 -9.12 -2.49
C ALA A 88 -0.46 -9.97 -1.27
N ARG A 89 -1.22 -9.85 -0.17
CA ARG A 89 -1.13 -10.74 1.00
C ARG A 89 -2.22 -11.79 0.88
N SER A 90 -1.84 -13.06 0.79
CA SER A 90 -2.76 -14.19 0.84
C SER A 90 -2.76 -14.77 2.25
N GLU A 91 -3.94 -15.01 2.83
CA GLU A 91 -4.11 -15.67 4.13
C GLU A 91 -4.92 -16.95 3.93
N ALA A 92 -4.36 -18.11 4.30
CA ALA A 92 -5.00 -19.41 4.21
C ALA A 92 -5.72 -19.74 5.52
N LYS A 93 -7.05 -19.53 5.54
CA LYS A 93 -7.90 -19.74 6.73
C LYS A 93 -8.63 -21.09 6.75
N GLU A 94 -8.13 -22.10 6.05
CA GLU A 94 -8.69 -23.48 6.09
C GLU A 94 -7.93 -24.42 7.06
N ILE A 95 -7.18 -23.88 8.03
CA ILE A 95 -6.40 -24.71 8.98
C ILE A 95 -7.20 -25.04 10.26
N PHE A 96 -8.31 -24.34 10.55
CA PHE A 96 -9.09 -24.56 11.78
C PHE A 96 -10.44 -25.21 11.47
N GLY A 97 -10.52 -26.53 11.67
CA GLY A 97 -11.76 -27.29 11.73
C GLY A 97 -12.56 -27.05 13.01
N ASP A 98 -13.64 -27.83 13.16
CA ASP A 98 -14.70 -27.72 14.18
C ASP A 98 -14.20 -27.40 15.60
N VAL A 99 -14.74 -26.33 16.17
CA VAL A 99 -14.44 -25.84 17.52
C VAL A 99 -15.29 -26.58 18.57
N PRO A 100 -14.70 -27.20 19.62
CA PRO A 100 -15.46 -27.63 20.79
C PRO A 100 -15.39 -26.60 21.94
N ALA A 101 -16.57 -26.23 22.44
CA ALA A 101 -16.92 -26.00 23.84
C ALA A 101 -15.90 -25.30 24.79
N TRP A 102 -15.46 -24.08 24.49
CA TRP A 102 -14.80 -23.18 25.47
C TRP A 102 -15.59 -21.90 25.76
N PHE A 103 -16.88 -21.88 25.40
CA PHE A 103 -17.84 -21.15 26.25
C PHE A 103 -17.88 -21.90 27.58
N VAL A 104 -17.39 -21.29 28.64
CA VAL A 104 -18.00 -21.22 29.98
C VAL A 104 -16.92 -20.76 30.96
N ASP A 105 -17.26 -19.64 31.61
CA ASP A 105 -16.65 -19.02 32.79
C ASP A 105 -15.37 -18.19 32.59
N GLU A 106 -15.56 -16.87 32.62
CA GLU A 106 -14.53 -15.89 32.99
C GLU A 106 -13.82 -16.38 34.27
N ASP A 107 -12.49 -16.47 34.20
CA ASP A 107 -11.65 -16.94 35.30
C ASP A 107 -11.94 -16.16 36.59
N ALA A 108 -12.40 -16.85 37.64
CA ALA A 108 -12.74 -16.25 38.93
C ALA A 108 -11.53 -15.62 39.65
N LEU A 109 -10.31 -15.87 39.16
CA LEU A 109 -9.06 -15.26 39.61
C LEU A 109 -8.55 -14.14 38.70
N ALA A 110 -9.29 -13.77 37.64
CA ALA A 110 -8.91 -12.68 36.77
C ALA A 110 -8.90 -11.35 37.55
N GLU A 111 -7.71 -10.76 37.70
CA GLU A 111 -7.58 -9.39 38.18
C GLU A 111 -8.29 -8.44 37.19
N PRO A 112 -8.94 -7.37 37.68
CA PRO A 112 -9.57 -6.40 36.79
C PRO A 112 -8.53 -5.83 35.82
N PRO A 113 -8.91 -5.56 34.54
CA PRO A 113 -7.98 -5.06 33.55
C PRO A 113 -7.24 -3.83 34.09
N VAL A 114 -5.91 -3.88 34.11
CA VAL A 114 -5.08 -2.75 34.57
C VAL A 114 -5.29 -1.58 33.61
N GLU A 115 -5.96 -0.55 34.11
CA GLU A 115 -6.24 0.68 33.40
C GLU A 115 -4.96 1.51 33.27
N GLY A 116 -4.63 1.97 32.05
CA GLY A 116 -3.56 2.96 31.86
C GLY A 116 -2.19 2.43 31.42
N GLY A 117 -2.15 1.37 30.60
CA GLY A 117 -0.92 1.09 29.83
C GLY A 117 -0.69 2.15 28.74
N PRO A 118 0.53 2.34 28.21
CA PRO A 118 0.84 3.30 27.12
C PRO A 118 -0.01 3.16 25.85
N LYS A 119 -0.83 2.10 25.77
CA LYS A 119 -1.70 1.73 24.65
C LYS A 119 -3.17 2.12 24.84
N THR A 120 -3.59 2.54 26.04
CA THR A 120 -4.95 3.05 26.33
C THR A 120 -5.00 4.56 26.45
N ALA A 121 -3.86 5.25 26.37
CA ALA A 121 -3.82 6.70 26.32
C ALA A 121 -4.42 7.16 24.98
N LYS A 122 -5.64 7.70 25.04
CA LYS A 122 -6.25 8.42 23.93
C LYS A 122 -5.37 9.66 23.68
N VAL A 123 -4.56 9.61 22.63
CA VAL A 123 -3.86 10.80 22.15
C VAL A 123 -4.95 11.74 21.66
N GLU A 124 -4.92 12.99 22.10
CA GLU A 124 -5.84 14.01 21.60
C GLU A 124 -5.70 14.09 20.08
N GLU A 125 -6.82 14.20 19.38
CA GLU A 125 -6.79 14.30 17.92
C GLU A 125 -6.16 15.64 17.54
N ASP A 126 -5.08 15.59 16.77
CA ASP A 126 -4.40 16.79 16.26
C ASP A 126 -5.29 17.45 15.18
N SER A 127 -6.27 18.24 15.62
CA SER A 127 -7.09 19.05 14.73
C SER A 127 -6.31 20.29 14.28
N VAL A 128 -6.20 20.49 12.97
CA VAL A 128 -5.51 21.63 12.37
C VAL A 128 -6.55 22.52 11.68
N ASP A 129 -6.81 23.68 12.28
CA ASP A 129 -7.69 24.71 11.72
C ASP A 129 -7.02 25.43 10.54
N SER A 130 -7.75 25.58 9.44
CA SER A 130 -7.33 26.29 8.23
C SER A 130 -6.89 27.73 8.50
N ALA A 131 -7.44 28.39 9.53
CA ALA A 131 -7.01 29.74 9.93
C ALA A 131 -5.58 29.80 10.49
N THR A 132 -5.07 28.69 11.02
CA THR A 132 -3.71 28.60 11.62
C THR A 132 -2.68 27.94 10.70
N LEU A 133 -3.10 27.48 9.51
CA LEU A 133 -2.30 26.73 8.54
C LEU A 133 -0.92 27.34 8.25
N PHE A 134 -0.88 28.64 7.98
CA PHE A 134 0.39 29.31 7.63
C PHE A 134 1.31 29.56 8.83
N ASN A 135 0.78 29.48 10.06
CA ASN A 135 1.59 29.59 11.27
C ASN A 135 2.19 28.24 11.67
N SER A 136 1.51 27.13 11.35
CA SER A 136 2.01 25.77 11.58
C SER A 136 2.96 25.27 10.49
N LEU A 137 2.94 25.88 9.30
CA LEU A 137 3.83 25.56 8.19
C LEU A 137 5.24 26.15 8.39
N ASP A 138 6.23 25.26 8.54
CA ASP A 138 7.65 25.64 8.52
C ASP A 138 8.14 25.89 7.08
N ILE A 139 8.09 27.15 6.64
CA ILE A 139 8.62 27.59 5.35
C ILE A 139 10.00 28.22 5.55
N ASN A 140 11.01 27.69 4.86
CA ASN A 140 12.39 28.16 4.95
C ASN A 140 12.47 29.70 4.81
N PRO A 141 13.01 30.41 5.83
CA PRO A 141 13.08 31.88 5.84
C PRO A 141 14.02 32.46 4.76
N ASP A 142 14.95 31.68 4.22
CA ASP A 142 15.91 32.11 3.20
C ASP A 142 15.30 32.16 1.78
N LEU A 143 14.05 31.74 1.61
CA LEU A 143 13.35 31.80 0.33
C LEU A 143 13.04 33.25 -0.06
N PRO A 144 13.29 33.65 -1.33
CA PRO A 144 12.84 34.93 -1.84
C PRO A 144 11.33 35.11 -1.62
N PRO A 145 10.86 36.34 -1.28
CA PRO A 145 9.47 36.59 -0.92
C PRO A 145 8.50 36.23 -2.06
N GLU A 146 8.94 36.37 -3.31
CA GLU A 146 8.17 35.95 -4.48
C GLU A 146 7.93 34.44 -4.53
N LYS A 147 8.95 33.62 -4.21
CA LYS A 147 8.83 32.16 -4.20
C LYS A 147 7.99 31.67 -3.03
N ARG A 148 8.13 32.32 -1.87
CA ARG A 148 7.31 32.04 -0.69
C ARG A 148 5.83 32.24 -0.97
N LYS A 149 5.47 33.38 -1.57
CA LYS A 149 4.08 33.67 -1.96
C LYS A 149 3.52 32.63 -2.93
N ASN A 150 4.31 32.20 -3.92
CA ASN A 150 3.88 31.17 -4.87
C ASN A 150 3.60 29.82 -4.18
N ILE A 151 4.39 29.46 -3.16
CA ILE A 151 4.19 28.22 -2.40
C ILE A 151 2.92 28.33 -1.53
N GLU A 152 2.74 29.45 -0.83
CA GLU A 152 1.54 29.71 -0.03
C GLU A 152 0.26 29.66 -0.89
N GLU A 153 0.30 30.22 -2.09
CA GLU A 153 -0.82 30.18 -3.05
C GLU A 153 -1.12 28.76 -3.53
N VAL A 154 -0.10 27.95 -3.80
CA VAL A 154 -0.29 26.54 -4.17
C VAL A 154 -0.90 25.75 -3.01
N ILE A 155 -0.44 25.96 -1.78
CA ILE A 155 -0.97 25.29 -0.59
C ILE A 155 -2.44 25.67 -0.40
N TRP A 156 -2.78 26.95 -0.50
CA TRP A 156 -4.15 27.44 -0.36
C TRP A 156 -5.09 26.87 -1.44
N ASN A 157 -4.65 26.86 -2.70
CA ASN A 157 -5.42 26.31 -3.81
C ASN A 157 -5.68 24.80 -3.65
N ASN A 158 -4.80 24.10 -2.93
CA ASN A 158 -4.92 22.68 -2.65
C ASN A 158 -5.39 22.38 -1.22
N GLN A 159 -5.96 23.36 -0.50
CA GLN A 159 -6.37 23.20 0.91
C GLN A 159 -7.26 21.97 1.14
N ARG A 160 -8.13 21.62 0.18
CA ARG A 160 -9.03 20.45 0.25
C ARG A 160 -8.32 19.10 0.23
N ALA A 161 -7.05 19.06 -0.16
CA ALA A 161 -6.23 17.84 -0.13
C ALA A 161 -5.60 17.59 1.25
N PHE A 162 -5.54 18.63 2.08
CA PHE A 162 -5.10 18.55 3.46
C PHE A 162 -6.38 18.42 4.30
N GLY A 163 -6.44 17.45 5.22
CA GLY A 163 -7.62 17.21 6.07
C GLY A 163 -7.80 18.30 7.13
N LEU A 164 -7.83 19.56 6.70
CA LEU A 164 -8.06 20.74 7.53
C LEU A 164 -9.51 20.76 7.98
N ASP A 165 -9.76 21.34 9.15
CA ASP A 165 -11.11 21.52 9.70
C ASP A 165 -11.87 20.17 9.84
N ASP A 166 -11.14 19.12 10.24
CA ASP A 166 -11.65 17.75 10.42
C ASP A 166 -12.33 17.16 9.17
N CYS A 167 -11.99 17.66 7.97
CA CYS A 167 -12.54 17.18 6.72
C CYS A 167 -11.88 15.86 6.27
N LEU A 168 -12.61 14.74 6.39
CA LEU A 168 -12.15 13.40 5.94
C LEU A 168 -12.18 13.18 4.42
N GLY A 169 -12.64 14.18 3.66
CA GLY A 169 -12.90 14.10 2.22
C GLY A 169 -14.24 13.43 1.91
N GLU A 170 -14.96 13.96 0.91
CA GLU A 170 -16.26 13.44 0.48
C GLU A 170 -16.25 13.12 -1.01
N LEU A 171 -16.71 11.92 -1.37
CA LEU A 171 -17.00 11.52 -2.75
C LEU A 171 -18.51 11.60 -3.00
N THR A 172 -19.05 12.81 -3.14
CA THR A 172 -20.50 13.08 -3.20
C THR A 172 -21.23 12.33 -4.33
N ASN A 173 -20.52 11.99 -5.41
CA ASN A 173 -21.10 11.38 -6.62
C ASN A 173 -20.72 9.91 -6.84
N PHE A 174 -20.15 9.24 -5.83
CA PHE A 174 -19.71 7.85 -5.97
C PHE A 174 -20.57 6.91 -5.12
N LYS A 175 -21.32 6.03 -5.79
CA LYS A 175 -22.06 4.93 -5.14
C LYS A 175 -21.42 3.61 -5.53
N VAL A 176 -20.96 2.84 -4.55
CA VAL A 176 -20.42 1.50 -4.77
C VAL A 176 -21.57 0.50 -4.79
N GLN A 177 -21.73 -0.22 -5.90
CA GLN A 177 -22.57 -1.42 -5.93
C GLN A 177 -21.67 -2.63 -5.68
N ILE A 178 -21.96 -3.39 -4.62
CA ILE A 178 -21.23 -4.61 -4.28
C ILE A 178 -22.02 -5.79 -4.87
N PRO A 179 -21.54 -6.43 -5.96
CA PRO A 179 -22.24 -7.57 -6.54
C PRO A 179 -22.15 -8.78 -5.61
N LEU A 180 -23.29 -9.42 -5.37
CA LEU A 180 -23.39 -10.66 -4.59
C LEU A 180 -23.45 -11.87 -5.51
N TYR A 181 -23.05 -13.03 -5.00
CA TYR A 181 -23.27 -14.29 -5.69
C TYR A 181 -24.78 -14.61 -5.75
N PRO A 182 -25.28 -15.20 -6.85
CA PRO A 182 -26.69 -15.55 -6.96
C PRO A 182 -27.07 -16.57 -5.88
N GLY A 183 -28.13 -16.28 -5.11
CA GLY A 183 -28.61 -17.12 -4.01
C GLY A 183 -28.02 -16.82 -2.63
N THR A 184 -27.16 -15.80 -2.50
CA THR A 184 -26.68 -15.32 -1.20
C THR A 184 -27.85 -14.83 -0.33
N LYS A 185 -27.87 -15.24 0.93
CA LYS A 185 -28.81 -14.77 1.96
C LYS A 185 -28.11 -13.76 2.85
N GLU A 186 -28.88 -12.82 3.39
CA GLU A 186 -28.39 -11.88 4.38
C GLU A 186 -27.92 -12.60 5.65
N VAL A 187 -26.83 -12.12 6.22
CA VAL A 187 -26.27 -12.65 7.46
C VAL A 187 -26.47 -11.60 8.54
N SER A 188 -27.17 -11.98 9.60
CA SER A 188 -27.31 -11.18 10.81
C SER A 188 -26.64 -11.94 11.95
N LEU A 189 -25.50 -11.41 12.42
CA LEU A 189 -24.78 -11.94 13.57
C LEU A 189 -24.92 -10.96 14.73
N PRO A 190 -25.16 -11.43 15.96
CA PRO A 190 -25.11 -10.54 17.12
C PRO A 190 -23.70 -9.98 17.26
N PRO A 191 -23.54 -8.71 17.68
CA PRO A 191 -22.23 -8.15 17.96
C PRO A 191 -21.55 -8.97 19.05
N PHE A 192 -20.23 -9.15 18.93
CA PHE A 192 -19.46 -9.87 19.93
C PHE A 192 -19.57 -9.17 21.29
N PRO A 193 -19.66 -9.93 22.40
CA PRO A 193 -19.64 -9.34 23.73
C PRO A 193 -18.34 -8.55 23.90
N SER A 194 -18.49 -7.25 24.16
CA SER A 194 -17.39 -6.34 24.44
C SER A 194 -17.52 -5.83 25.87
N SER A 195 -16.39 -5.76 26.58
CA SER A 195 -16.34 -5.22 27.94
C SER A 195 -16.77 -3.74 27.95
N PRO A 196 -17.26 -3.20 29.08
CA PRO A 196 -17.68 -1.80 29.18
C PRO A 196 -16.61 -0.81 28.70
N ALA A 197 -15.36 -0.97 29.14
CA ALA A 197 -14.24 -0.13 28.71
C ALA A 197 -13.97 -0.21 27.20
N LYS A 198 -14.14 -1.39 26.59
CA LYS A 198 -13.96 -1.55 25.13
C LYS A 198 -15.09 -0.89 24.34
N ARG A 199 -16.30 -0.78 24.91
CA ARG A 199 -17.43 -0.08 24.28
C ARG A 199 -17.29 1.43 24.30
N GLU A 200 -16.50 2.01 25.21
CA GLU A 200 -16.23 3.46 25.23
C GLU A 200 -15.24 3.88 24.13
N VAL A 201 -14.51 2.92 23.55
CA VAL A 201 -13.47 3.15 22.52
C VAL A 201 -13.95 2.77 21.11
N ILE A 202 -14.95 1.89 20.99
CA ILE A 202 -15.58 1.48 19.71
C ILE A 202 -16.68 2.46 19.34
#